data_AF-A0A9P7EW24-F1
#
_entry.id   AF-A0A9P7EW24-F1
#
_cell.length_a   1.000
_cell.length_b   1.000
_cell.length_c   1.000
_cell.angle_alpha   90.00
_cell.angle_beta   90.00
_cell.angle_gamma   90.00
#
_symmetry.space_group_name_H-M   'P 1'
#
loop_
_entity.id
_entity.type
_entity.pdbx_description
1 polymer ?
#
loop_
_entity_poly.entity_id
_entity_poly.type
_entity_poly.pdbx_seq_one_letter_code
_entity_poly.pdbx_strand_id
1 'polypeptide(L)'
;MRTSKFISKKRRCSGCLVSIYCSEKCQRTAWRNGHRKWCQVLRCTVGPWGSSDIRNSLQVIAGFEITQISGMAKDVETRVREAQQKFPAFSDKLVLMVDLTVYSPKMYVLPVHMLEQFPGEDPIWPEIADEIRARSDSPPKGYMFSVVKVHLGKSKFTLFSPSTALRMAFEGQYFSDDETNNSIDEDEIDDSKSLGDQDLDCDSDPLDNKC
;
A
#
# COMPACT_ATOMS: atom_id res chain seq x y z
N MET A 1 29.76 -5.31 40.96
CA MET A 1 29.10 -6.18 39.95
C MET A 1 29.31 -5.57 38.57
N ARG A 2 30.09 -6.19 37.68
CA ARG A 2 30.27 -5.72 36.30
C ARG A 2 29.13 -6.24 35.44
N THR A 3 28.21 -5.37 35.04
CA THR A 3 27.20 -5.67 34.03
C THR A 3 27.91 -5.80 32.67
N SER A 4 28.18 -7.04 32.26
CA SER A 4 28.63 -7.34 30.90
C SER A 4 27.57 -6.90 29.91
N LYS A 5 27.81 -5.79 29.19
CA LYS A 5 26.99 -5.37 28.05
C LYS A 5 27.19 -6.39 26.92
N PHE A 6 26.37 -7.44 26.90
CA PHE A 6 26.24 -8.29 25.72
C PHE A 6 25.58 -7.49 24.60
N ILE A 7 26.38 -6.88 23.74
CA ILE A 7 25.90 -6.37 22.46
C ILE A 7 25.59 -7.59 21.60
N SER A 8 24.31 -7.98 21.53
CA SER A 8 23.87 -9.04 20.64
C SER A 8 24.05 -8.59 19.19
N LYS A 9 24.89 -9.31 18.44
CA LYS A 9 25.11 -9.05 17.02
C LYS A 9 23.81 -9.31 16.27
N LYS A 10 23.14 -8.24 15.82
CA LYS A 10 21.95 -8.33 14.96
C LYS A 10 22.30 -9.10 13.68
N ARG A 11 21.41 -9.99 13.26
CA ARG A 11 21.55 -10.84 12.07
C ARG A 11 20.48 -10.48 11.04
N ARG A 12 20.91 -10.28 9.81
CA ARG A 12 20.01 -10.04 8.67
C ARG A 12 19.64 -11.36 8.01
N CYS A 13 18.40 -11.49 7.55
CA CYS A 13 18.02 -12.63 6.72
C CYS A 13 18.88 -12.67 5.45
N SER A 14 19.56 -13.78 5.18
CA SER A 14 20.37 -13.95 3.97
C SER A 14 19.54 -14.07 2.70
N GLY A 15 18.25 -14.43 2.80
CA GLY A 15 17.34 -14.56 1.66
C GLY A 15 16.84 -13.22 1.13
N CYS A 16 16.17 -12.44 1.99
CA CYS A 16 15.58 -11.16 1.57
C CYS A 16 16.49 -9.95 1.78
N LEU A 17 17.48 -10.05 2.67
CA LEU A 17 18.34 -8.94 3.10
C LEU A 17 17.60 -7.77 3.79
N VAL A 18 16.27 -7.82 3.94
CA VAL A 18 15.48 -6.76 4.59
C VAL A 18 15.32 -7.02 6.09
N SER A 19 14.76 -8.17 6.47
CA SER A 19 14.45 -8.47 7.87
C SER A 19 15.71 -8.64 8.74
N ILE A 20 15.68 -8.07 9.93
CA ILE A 20 16.77 -8.11 10.92
C ILE A 20 16.26 -8.74 12.22
N TYR A 21 17.07 -9.62 12.82
CA TYR A 21 16.75 -10.37 14.03
C TYR A 21 17.86 -10.19 15.08
N CYS A 22 17.51 -10.21 16.36
CA CYS A 22 18.48 -10.15 17.45
C CYS A 22 19.20 -11.49 17.71
N SER A 23 18.63 -12.61 17.25
CA SER A 23 19.19 -13.95 17.42
C SER A 23 18.71 -14.92 16.34
N GLU A 24 19.40 -16.05 16.20
CA GLU A 24 18.98 -17.13 15.33
C GLU A 24 17.64 -17.76 15.76
N LYS A 25 17.39 -17.83 17.07
CA LYS A 25 16.10 -18.29 17.62
C LYS A 25 14.96 -17.41 17.10
N CYS A 26 15.12 -16.09 17.16
CA CYS A 26 14.12 -15.14 16.62
C CYS A 26 13.94 -15.28 15.11
N GLN A 27 15.02 -15.47 14.35
CA GLN A 27 14.92 -15.73 12.91
C GLN A 27 14.13 -17.01 12.60
N ARG A 28 14.42 -18.12 13.30
CA ARG A 28 13.70 -19.39 13.12
C ARG A 28 12.23 -19.29 13.51
N THR A 29 11.91 -18.56 14.59
CA THR A 29 10.52 -18.29 14.99
C THR A 29 9.81 -17.47 13.92
N ALA A 30 10.40 -16.36 13.46
CA ALA A 30 9.82 -15.54 12.40
C ALA A 30 9.64 -16.31 11.09
N TRP A 31 10.57 -17.21 10.75
CA TRP A 31 10.47 -18.08 9.57
C TRP A 31 9.19 -18.92 9.59
N ARG A 32 8.86 -19.52 10.74
CA ARG A 32 7.62 -20.30 10.94
C ARG A 32 6.38 -19.42 10.98
N ASN A 33 6.49 -18.21 11.54
CA ASN A 33 5.40 -17.26 11.71
C ASN A 33 5.17 -16.38 10.45
N GLY A 34 5.46 -16.89 9.25
CA GLY A 34 5.11 -16.22 8.00
C GLY A 34 6.28 -15.54 7.27
N HIS A 35 7.46 -15.35 7.87
CA HIS A 35 8.59 -14.77 7.11
C HIS A 35 8.98 -15.61 5.89
N ARG A 36 8.81 -16.94 5.95
CA ARG A 36 9.03 -17.81 4.79
C ARG A 36 8.25 -17.35 3.55
N LYS A 37 6.99 -16.95 3.73
CA LYS A 37 6.10 -16.47 2.67
C LYS A 37 6.59 -15.13 2.12
N TRP A 38 6.87 -14.19 3.01
CA TRP A 38 7.24 -12.82 2.64
C TRP A 38 8.70 -12.63 2.25
N CYS A 39 9.57 -13.60 2.50
CA CYS A 39 11.00 -13.49 2.22
C CYS A 39 11.25 -13.19 0.74
N GLN A 40 10.56 -13.88 -0.17
CA GLN A 40 10.69 -13.65 -1.61
C GLN A 40 10.17 -12.26 -2.01
N VAL A 41 9.01 -11.84 -1.49
CA VAL A 41 8.44 -10.51 -1.75
C VAL A 41 9.40 -9.41 -1.30
N LEU A 42 9.94 -9.52 -0.08
CA LEU A 42 10.93 -8.59 0.47
C LEU A 42 12.24 -8.61 -0.32
N ARG A 43 12.63 -9.74 -0.91
CA ARG A 43 13.79 -9.80 -1.81
C ARG A 43 13.54 -8.99 -3.08
N CYS A 44 12.33 -9.04 -3.62
CA CYS A 44 11.95 -8.29 -4.82
C CYS A 44 11.88 -6.76 -4.61
N THR A 45 11.88 -6.27 -3.37
CA THR A 45 11.92 -4.83 -3.09
C THR A 45 13.32 -4.24 -3.09
N VAL A 46 14.37 -5.07 -2.95
CA VAL A 46 15.78 -4.62 -2.96
C VAL A 46 16.49 -4.88 -4.30
N GLY A 47 15.75 -5.44 -5.28
CA GLY A 47 16.24 -5.75 -6.61
C GLY A 47 17.15 -6.99 -6.67
N PRO A 48 17.58 -7.40 -7.89
CA PRO A 48 18.27 -8.67 -8.15
C PRO A 48 19.60 -8.84 -7.39
N TRP A 49 20.24 -7.73 -6.97
CA TRP A 49 21.54 -7.73 -6.30
C TRP A 49 21.48 -7.38 -4.81
N GLY A 50 20.29 -7.09 -4.28
CA GLY A 50 20.16 -6.69 -2.87
C GLY A 50 20.99 -5.46 -2.52
N SER A 51 20.94 -4.44 -3.39
CA SER A 51 21.74 -3.21 -3.25
C SER A 51 21.60 -2.63 -1.84
N SER A 52 22.74 -2.32 -1.21
CA SER A 52 22.72 -1.67 0.10
C SER A 52 22.02 -0.34 0.09
N ASP A 53 22.15 0.41 -1.00
CA ASP A 53 21.63 1.76 -1.11
C ASP A 53 20.10 1.73 -1.25
N ILE A 54 19.57 0.83 -2.09
CA ILE A 54 18.13 0.59 -2.21
C ILE A 54 17.59 0.10 -0.87
N ARG A 55 18.24 -0.92 -0.27
CA ARG A 55 17.82 -1.49 1.01
C ARG A 55 17.74 -0.43 2.12
N ASN A 56 18.77 0.40 2.24
CA ASN A 56 18.83 1.45 3.27
C ASN A 56 17.81 2.58 2.99
N SER A 57 17.37 2.73 1.74
CA SER A 57 16.40 3.74 1.32
C SER A 57 14.96 3.21 1.23
N LEU A 58 14.69 1.93 1.56
CA LEU A 58 13.37 1.31 1.35
C LEU A 58 12.23 2.09 2.00
N GLN A 59 12.40 2.58 3.23
CA GLN A 59 11.39 3.35 3.93
C GLN A 59 11.10 4.69 3.24
N VAL A 60 12.15 5.34 2.72
CA VAL A 60 12.02 6.59 1.98
C VAL A 60 11.29 6.35 0.65
N ILE A 61 11.68 5.31 -0.09
CA ILE A 61 11.01 4.93 -1.34
C ILE A 61 9.55 4.57 -1.08
N ALA A 62 9.25 3.81 -0.02
CA ALA A 62 7.89 3.48 0.38
C ALA A 62 7.06 4.74 0.72
N GLY A 63 7.65 5.71 1.44
CA GLY A 63 7.00 6.97 1.75
C GLY A 63 6.64 7.76 0.49
N PHE A 64 7.58 7.92 -0.45
CA PHE A 64 7.31 8.57 -1.73
C PHE A 64 6.23 7.83 -2.52
N GLU A 65 6.30 6.50 -2.61
CA GLU A 65 5.29 5.69 -3.28
C GLU A 65 3.88 5.95 -2.72
N ILE A 66 3.72 5.90 -1.39
CA ILE A 66 2.44 6.17 -0.73
C ILE A 66 1.93 7.57 -1.09
N THR A 67 2.76 8.60 -0.93
CA THR A 67 2.37 9.98 -1.24
C THR A 67 1.94 10.16 -2.70
N GLN A 68 2.65 9.53 -3.65
CA GLN A 68 2.29 9.61 -5.06
C GLN A 68 0.96 8.91 -5.36
N ILE A 69 0.77 7.69 -4.86
CA ILE A 69 -0.46 6.92 -5.11
C ILE A 69 -1.67 7.60 -4.46
N SER A 70 -1.56 8.02 -3.20
CA SER A 70 -2.66 8.68 -2.49
C SER A 70 -3.02 10.04 -3.09
N GLY A 71 -2.03 10.83 -3.50
CA GLY A 71 -2.25 12.14 -4.13
C GLY A 71 -2.90 12.06 -5.51
N MET A 72 -2.86 10.89 -6.16
CA MET A 72 -3.31 10.69 -7.55
C MET A 72 -4.35 9.57 -7.70
N ALA A 73 -5.06 9.21 -6.64
CA ALA A 73 -6.00 8.07 -6.64
C ALA A 73 -7.01 8.08 -7.80
N LYS A 74 -7.62 9.24 -8.11
CA LYS A 74 -8.57 9.37 -9.24
C LYS A 74 -7.91 9.16 -10.61
N ASP A 75 -6.67 9.60 -10.78
CA ASP A 75 -5.90 9.40 -12.01
C ASP A 75 -5.52 7.92 -12.16
N VAL A 76 -5.13 7.27 -11.05
CA VAL A 76 -4.87 5.82 -11.02
C VAL A 76 -6.11 5.04 -11.49
N GLU A 77 -7.29 5.31 -10.94
CA GLU A 77 -8.52 4.62 -11.37
C GLU A 77 -8.83 4.80 -12.86
N THR A 78 -8.65 6.02 -13.37
CA THR A 78 -8.87 6.31 -14.79
C THR A 78 -7.91 5.50 -15.66
N ARG A 79 -6.62 5.49 -15.31
CA ARG A 79 -5.59 4.72 -16.03
C ARG A 79 -5.81 3.21 -15.96
N VAL A 80 -6.34 2.71 -14.85
CA VAL A 80 -6.70 1.28 -14.71
C VAL A 80 -7.81 0.93 -15.69
N ARG A 81 -8.88 1.74 -15.76
CA ARG A 81 -9.98 1.54 -16.72
C ARG A 81 -9.49 1.59 -18.17
N GLU A 82 -8.67 2.57 -18.51
CA GLU A 82 -8.05 2.68 -19.83
C GLU A 82 -7.18 1.47 -20.17
N ALA A 83 -6.36 1.01 -19.22
CA ALA A 83 -5.51 -0.16 -19.41
C ALA A 83 -6.33 -1.45 -19.56
N GLN A 84 -7.44 -1.61 -18.85
CA GLN A 84 -8.36 -2.74 -19.03
C GLN A 84 -8.98 -2.77 -20.42
N GLN A 85 -9.36 -1.60 -20.96
CA GLN A 85 -9.86 -1.48 -22.34
C GLN A 85 -8.76 -1.77 -23.37
N LYS A 86 -7.53 -1.29 -23.11
CA LYS A 86 -6.38 -1.49 -24.00
C LYS A 86 -5.85 -2.92 -23.99
N PHE A 87 -5.96 -3.62 -22.86
CA PHE A 87 -5.40 -4.94 -22.62
C PHE A 87 -6.45 -5.92 -22.04
N PRO A 88 -7.55 -6.21 -22.75
CA PRO A 88 -8.65 -7.00 -22.20
C PRO A 88 -8.23 -8.40 -21.77
N ALA A 89 -7.31 -9.03 -22.53
CA ALA A 89 -6.75 -10.36 -22.24
C ALA A 89 -5.87 -10.42 -20.97
N PHE A 90 -5.50 -9.27 -20.40
CA PHE A 90 -4.64 -9.15 -19.23
C PHE A 90 -5.26 -8.28 -18.14
N SER A 91 -6.59 -8.10 -18.17
CA SER A 91 -7.32 -7.25 -17.23
C SER A 91 -7.16 -7.68 -15.76
N ASP A 92 -6.94 -8.97 -15.51
CA ASP A 92 -6.63 -9.57 -14.21
C ASP A 92 -5.13 -9.49 -13.84
N LYS A 93 -4.28 -9.08 -14.79
CA LYS A 93 -2.81 -9.10 -14.69
C LYS A 93 -2.17 -7.73 -14.85
N LEU A 94 -2.92 -6.67 -14.58
CA LEU A 94 -2.43 -5.30 -14.61
C LEU A 94 -1.64 -4.97 -13.34
N VAL A 95 -0.58 -4.18 -13.49
CA VAL A 95 0.27 -3.70 -12.40
C VAL A 95 0.39 -2.19 -12.50
N LEU A 96 0.32 -1.50 -11.37
CA LEU A 96 0.60 -0.06 -11.28
C LEU A 96 2.11 0.17 -11.17
N MET A 97 2.73 0.74 -12.18
CA MET A 97 4.14 1.15 -12.13
C MET A 97 4.25 2.63 -11.76
N VAL A 98 4.97 2.93 -10.68
CA VAL A 98 5.37 4.28 -10.28
C VAL A 98 6.81 4.52 -10.71
N ASP A 99 7.02 5.39 -11.69
CA ASP A 99 8.34 5.74 -12.22
C ASP A 99 8.92 6.93 -11.45
N LEU A 100 9.81 6.63 -10.50
CA LEU A 100 10.57 7.61 -9.72
C LEU A 100 11.90 7.98 -10.41
N THR A 101 12.12 7.54 -11.66
CA THR A 101 13.32 7.91 -12.42
C THR A 101 13.21 9.28 -13.09
N VAL A 102 12.03 9.89 -13.05
CA VAL A 102 11.70 11.17 -13.69
C VAL A 102 11.06 12.13 -12.70
N TYR A 103 11.22 13.43 -12.94
CA TYR A 103 10.52 14.49 -12.20
C TYR A 103 9.63 15.29 -13.15
N SER A 104 8.32 15.42 -12.91
CA SER A 104 7.54 14.76 -11.84
C SER A 104 7.44 13.24 -12.01
N PRO A 105 7.22 12.47 -10.93
CA PRO A 105 6.98 11.02 -11.02
C PRO A 105 5.84 10.71 -11.98
N LYS A 106 5.99 9.63 -12.75
CA LYS A 106 4.97 9.18 -13.71
C LYS A 106 4.39 7.85 -13.28
N MET A 107 3.10 7.66 -13.52
CA MET A 107 2.45 6.38 -13.30
C MET A 107 2.04 5.74 -14.62
N TYR A 108 2.02 4.42 -14.63
CA TYR A 108 1.60 3.61 -15.77
C TYR A 108 0.84 2.40 -15.25
N VAL A 109 -0.15 1.93 -16.00
CA VAL A 109 -0.81 0.66 -15.72
C VAL A 109 -0.55 -0.26 -16.91
N LEU A 110 0.17 -1.35 -16.67
CA LEU A 110 0.68 -2.24 -17.70
C LEU A 110 0.49 -3.70 -17.28
N PRO A 111 0.31 -4.64 -18.22
CA PRO A 111 0.40 -6.06 -17.93
C PRO A 111 1.74 -6.45 -17.30
N VAL A 112 1.72 -7.37 -16.33
CA VAL A 112 2.93 -7.79 -15.59
C VAL A 112 4.07 -8.29 -16.50
N HIS A 113 3.75 -8.96 -17.62
CA HIS A 113 4.74 -9.48 -18.56
C HIS A 113 5.48 -8.39 -19.36
N MET A 114 4.99 -7.14 -19.33
CA MET A 114 5.64 -6.00 -19.97
C MET A 114 6.68 -5.31 -19.06
N LEU A 115 6.80 -5.73 -17.80
CA LEU A 115 7.73 -5.14 -16.85
C LEU A 115 9.12 -5.75 -17.02
N GLU A 116 10.00 -5.02 -17.72
CA GLU A 116 11.41 -5.38 -17.82
C GLU A 116 12.04 -5.55 -16.44
N GLN A 117 12.84 -6.62 -16.27
CA GLN A 117 13.61 -6.95 -15.07
C GLN A 117 12.78 -7.32 -13.83
N PHE A 118 11.45 -7.25 -13.91
CA PHE A 118 10.59 -7.77 -12.87
C PHE A 118 10.40 -9.27 -13.11
N PRO A 119 10.51 -10.15 -12.10
CA PRO A 119 10.38 -11.59 -12.28
C PRO A 119 8.91 -11.99 -12.42
N GLY A 120 8.15 -11.34 -13.31
CA GLY A 120 6.69 -11.42 -13.40
C GLY A 120 6.11 -12.79 -13.72
N GLU A 121 6.94 -13.72 -14.21
CA GLU A 121 6.56 -15.11 -14.48
C GLU A 121 6.67 -16.01 -13.24
N ASP A 122 7.20 -15.52 -12.12
CA ASP A 122 7.27 -16.27 -10.87
C ASP A 122 5.83 -16.60 -10.39
N PRO A 123 5.50 -17.88 -10.16
CA PRO A 123 4.16 -18.31 -9.75
C PRO A 123 3.73 -17.77 -8.38
N ILE A 124 4.64 -17.12 -7.64
CA ILE A 124 4.31 -16.43 -6.39
C ILE A 124 3.39 -15.23 -6.62
N TRP A 125 3.45 -14.54 -7.78
CA TRP A 125 2.73 -13.27 -7.96
C TRP A 125 1.21 -13.37 -7.93
N PRO A 126 0.57 -14.39 -8.54
CA PRO A 126 -0.86 -14.63 -8.33
C PRO A 126 -1.23 -14.81 -6.85
N GLU A 127 -0.46 -15.59 -6.08
CA GLU A 127 -0.72 -15.79 -4.65
C GLU A 127 -0.60 -14.49 -3.85
N ILE A 128 0.42 -13.68 -4.15
CA ILE A 128 0.59 -12.36 -3.52
C ILE A 128 -0.54 -11.42 -3.89
N ALA A 129 -0.97 -11.41 -5.15
CA ALA A 129 -2.11 -10.60 -5.59
C ALA A 129 -3.40 -11.03 -4.89
N ASP A 130 -3.65 -12.33 -4.75
CA ASP A 130 -4.79 -12.85 -3.99
C ASP A 130 -4.76 -12.40 -2.53
N GLU A 131 -3.60 -12.45 -1.89
CA GLU A 131 -3.48 -12.02 -0.50
C GLU A 131 -3.59 -10.50 -0.33
N ILE A 132 -3.06 -9.70 -1.25
CA ILE A 132 -3.27 -8.25 -1.27
C ILE A 132 -4.76 -7.94 -1.37
N ARG A 133 -5.48 -8.64 -2.27
CA ARG A 133 -6.93 -8.51 -2.43
C ARG A 133 -7.70 -8.94 -1.18
N ALA A 134 -7.25 -9.99 -0.49
CA ALA A 134 -7.91 -10.51 0.71
C ALA A 134 -7.71 -9.61 1.95
N ARG A 135 -6.57 -8.91 2.06
CA ARG A 135 -6.26 -8.04 3.20
C ARG A 135 -6.79 -6.62 3.07
N SER A 136 -7.10 -6.19 1.85
CA SER A 136 -7.47 -4.82 1.60
C SER A 136 -8.99 -4.67 1.56
N ASP A 137 -9.52 -3.73 2.35
CA ASP A 137 -10.93 -3.29 2.24
C ASP A 137 -11.24 -2.67 0.87
N SER A 138 -10.20 -2.33 0.08
CA SER A 138 -10.30 -2.31 -1.37
C SER A 138 -8.90 -2.39 -2.02
N PRO A 139 -8.58 -3.41 -2.84
CA PRO A 139 -7.66 -3.11 -3.92
C PRO A 139 -8.30 -1.97 -4.72
N PRO A 140 -7.56 -0.92 -5.13
CA PRO A 140 -8.04 -0.06 -6.20
C PRO A 140 -8.49 -0.95 -7.36
N LYS A 141 -9.80 -0.88 -7.66
CA LYS A 141 -10.51 -1.86 -8.48
C LYS A 141 -9.79 -2.01 -9.83
N GLY A 142 -9.07 -3.12 -10.02
CA GLY A 142 -8.59 -3.53 -11.34
C GLY A 142 -7.09 -3.69 -11.58
N TYR A 143 -6.22 -3.70 -10.55
CA TYR A 143 -4.81 -4.12 -10.72
C TYR A 143 -4.32 -5.01 -9.57
N MET A 144 -3.27 -5.81 -9.82
CA MET A 144 -2.74 -6.85 -8.91
C MET A 144 -1.94 -6.28 -7.74
N PHE A 145 -0.95 -5.44 -8.05
CA PHE A 145 -0.03 -4.80 -7.09
C PHE A 145 0.65 -3.60 -7.74
N SER A 146 1.44 -2.84 -6.97
CA SER A 146 2.30 -1.80 -7.49
C SER A 146 3.77 -2.24 -7.60
N VAL A 147 4.49 -1.61 -8.53
CA VAL A 147 5.95 -1.70 -8.67
C VAL A 147 6.52 -0.30 -8.76
N VAL A 148 7.77 -0.13 -8.33
CA VAL A 148 8.45 1.16 -8.34
C VAL A 148 9.70 1.08 -9.19
N LYS A 149 9.84 1.99 -10.15
CA LYS A 149 11.05 2.13 -10.96
C LYS A 149 11.95 3.19 -10.33
N VAL A 150 13.18 2.82 -10.01
CA VAL A 150 14.16 3.70 -9.35
C VAL A 150 15.48 3.78 -10.10
N HIS A 151 16.21 4.87 -9.88
CA HIS A 151 17.59 5.04 -10.34
C HIS A 151 18.59 4.70 -9.24
N LEU A 152 19.64 3.96 -9.59
CA LEU A 152 20.83 3.82 -8.76
C LEU A 152 22.06 3.95 -9.67
N GLY A 153 22.74 5.09 -9.57
CA GLY A 153 23.81 5.46 -10.51
C GLY A 153 23.29 5.53 -11.95
N LYS A 154 23.92 4.78 -12.86
CA LYS A 154 23.53 4.70 -14.28
C LYS A 154 22.46 3.64 -14.57
N SER A 155 22.10 2.84 -13.58
CA SER A 155 21.18 1.71 -13.74
C SER A 155 19.77 2.10 -13.30
N LYS A 156 18.78 1.44 -13.92
CA LYS A 156 17.36 1.51 -13.56
C LYS A 156 16.92 0.16 -13.04
N PHE A 157 16.11 0.16 -11.98
CA PHE A 157 15.60 -1.06 -11.36
C PHE A 157 14.09 -0.97 -11.23
N THR A 158 13.41 -2.07 -11.54
CA THR A 158 11.98 -2.26 -11.23
C THR A 158 11.88 -3.09 -9.96
N LEU A 159 11.31 -2.51 -8.91
CA LEU A 159 11.18 -3.12 -7.59
C LEU A 159 9.72 -3.46 -7.34
N PHE A 160 9.46 -4.57 -6.67
CA PHE A 160 8.13 -4.75 -6.06
C PHE A 160 7.89 -3.62 -5.05
N SER A 161 6.66 -3.11 -4.99
CA SER A 161 6.24 -2.03 -4.09
C SER A 161 6.85 -2.15 -2.68
N PRO A 162 7.79 -1.26 -2.32
CA PRO A 162 8.35 -1.25 -0.98
C PRO A 162 7.28 -1.01 0.08
N SER A 163 6.32 -0.10 -0.18
CA SER A 163 5.23 0.15 0.77
C SER A 163 4.37 -1.10 0.98
N THR A 164 3.95 -1.78 -0.08
CA THR A 164 3.15 -3.00 0.01
C THR A 164 3.91 -4.12 0.72
N ALA A 165 5.18 -4.37 0.34
CA ALA A 165 5.95 -5.45 0.96
C ALA A 165 6.21 -5.23 2.44
N LEU A 166 6.58 -4.00 2.83
CA LEU A 166 6.82 -3.65 4.23
C LEU A 166 5.53 -3.78 5.04
N ARG A 167 4.41 -3.27 4.49
CA ARG A 167 3.08 -3.41 5.09
C ARG A 167 2.75 -4.89 5.29
N MET A 168 2.76 -5.71 4.25
CA MET A 168 2.40 -7.13 4.36
C MET A 168 3.30 -7.94 5.31
N ALA A 169 4.59 -7.62 5.36
CA ALA A 169 5.56 -8.33 6.19
C ALA A 169 5.55 -7.90 7.67
N PHE A 170 5.10 -6.67 7.98
CA PHE A 170 5.26 -6.08 9.31
C PHE A 170 3.97 -5.46 9.89
N GLU A 171 2.83 -5.50 9.21
CA GLU A 171 1.57 -4.86 9.64
C GLU A 171 1.13 -5.27 11.05
N GLY A 172 1.27 -6.56 11.39
CA GLY A 172 0.95 -7.06 12.74
C GLY A 172 1.90 -6.57 13.85
N GLN A 173 2.85 -5.67 13.55
CA GLN A 173 3.81 -5.11 14.50
C GLN A 173 3.80 -3.57 14.56
N TYR A 174 3.09 -2.86 13.66
CA TYR A 174 3.31 -1.42 13.47
C TYR A 174 2.04 -0.56 13.35
N PHE A 175 0.85 -1.12 13.13
CA PHE A 175 -0.36 -0.31 12.83
C PHE A 175 -1.55 -0.55 13.77
N SER A 176 -1.39 -1.30 14.87
CA SER A 176 -2.47 -1.51 15.84
C SER A 176 -2.68 -0.36 16.83
N ASP A 177 -1.86 0.70 16.79
CA ASP A 177 -1.81 1.69 17.88
C ASP A 177 -2.48 3.05 17.56
N ASP A 178 -2.97 3.30 16.34
CA ASP A 178 -3.48 4.64 15.95
C ASP A 178 -5.00 4.73 15.63
N GLU A 179 -5.75 3.63 15.59
CA GLU A 179 -7.21 3.69 15.29
C GLU A 179 -8.11 3.81 16.51
N THR A 180 -7.59 3.86 17.74
CA THR A 180 -8.41 3.92 18.97
C THR A 180 -8.64 5.31 19.55
N ASN A 181 -8.24 6.41 18.90
CA ASN A 181 -8.32 7.75 19.50
C ASN A 181 -9.20 8.80 18.78
N ASN A 182 -10.10 8.39 17.88
CA ASN A 182 -11.08 9.31 17.27
C ASN A 182 -12.54 9.03 17.63
N SER A 183 -12.81 8.40 18.77
CA SER A 183 -14.09 8.59 19.47
C SER A 183 -13.93 9.79 20.42
N ILE A 184 -13.93 11.00 19.86
CA ILE A 184 -14.27 12.18 20.66
C ILE A 184 -15.77 12.09 20.88
N ASP A 185 -16.13 11.95 22.15
CA ASP A 185 -17.48 11.91 22.68
C ASP A 185 -18.30 13.12 22.16
N GLU A 186 -19.18 12.89 21.19
CA GLU A 186 -20.32 13.78 20.93
C GLU A 186 -21.49 13.32 21.82
N ASP A 187 -21.36 13.49 23.13
CA ASP A 187 -22.48 13.36 24.07
C ASP A 187 -22.33 14.41 25.19
N GLU A 188 -22.61 15.67 24.86
CA GLU A 188 -23.22 16.57 25.84
C GLU A 188 -24.50 17.16 25.21
N ILE A 189 -25.56 16.38 25.42
CA ILE A 189 -26.95 16.82 25.40
C ILE A 189 -27.09 17.93 26.43
N ASP A 190 -27.36 19.17 26.01
CA ASP A 190 -28.02 20.15 26.87
C ASP A 190 -29.47 20.32 26.41
N ASP A 191 -30.33 20.00 27.36
CA ASP A 191 -31.75 19.76 27.25
C ASP A 191 -32.49 21.07 27.49
N SER A 192 -33.44 21.37 26.61
CA SER A 192 -34.71 22.06 26.89
C SER A 192 -34.75 23.45 27.56
N LYS A 193 -35.24 24.44 26.79
CA LYS A 193 -36.21 25.50 27.21
C LYS A 193 -36.75 26.22 25.97
N SER A 194 -37.95 25.87 25.48
CA SER A 194 -39.29 26.34 25.90
C SER A 194 -39.79 27.54 25.09
N LEU A 195 -41.02 27.35 24.56
CA LEU A 195 -42.05 28.35 24.28
C LEU A 195 -41.92 29.18 22.99
N GLY A 196 -42.91 28.99 22.12
CA GLY A 196 -43.18 29.86 21.00
C GLY A 196 -44.28 29.31 20.10
N ASP A 197 -45.47 29.06 20.66
CA ASP A 197 -46.69 28.96 19.86
C ASP A 197 -46.83 30.26 19.05
N GLN A 198 -46.98 30.12 17.73
CA GLN A 198 -47.58 31.16 16.91
C GLN A 198 -48.27 30.51 15.72
N ASP A 199 -49.57 30.30 15.93
CA ASP A 199 -50.57 30.25 14.88
C ASP A 199 -50.39 31.42 13.91
N LEU A 200 -50.46 31.16 12.62
CA LEU A 200 -50.93 32.16 11.64
C LEU A 200 -51.43 31.42 10.39
N ASP A 201 -52.75 31.31 10.34
CA ASP A 201 -53.56 31.08 9.16
C ASP A 201 -53.16 32.00 8.00
N CYS A 202 -53.29 31.52 6.76
CA CYS A 202 -53.75 32.32 5.62
C CYS A 202 -53.97 31.42 4.38
N ASP A 203 -55.23 31.07 4.19
CA ASP A 203 -56.01 31.19 2.95
C ASP A 203 -55.50 30.63 1.60
N SER A 204 -56.28 29.67 1.08
CA SER A 204 -57.10 29.76 -0.16
C SER A 204 -56.54 30.67 -1.28
N ASP A 205 -56.38 30.28 -2.55
CA ASP A 205 -57.27 29.49 -3.41
C ASP A 205 -56.64 29.29 -4.81
N PRO A 206 -57.25 28.51 -5.72
CA PRO A 206 -56.68 28.00 -6.98
C PRO A 206 -56.92 28.96 -8.16
N LEU A 207 -56.32 28.68 -9.33
CA LEU A 207 -57.02 28.78 -10.63
C LEU A 207 -56.23 28.16 -11.79
N ASP A 208 -57.00 27.52 -12.66
CA ASP A 208 -56.69 26.97 -13.98
C ASP A 208 -55.84 27.90 -14.87
N ASN A 209 -55.03 27.30 -15.77
CA ASN A 209 -55.26 27.58 -17.18
C ASN A 209 -54.61 26.57 -18.14
N LYS A 210 -55.43 26.18 -19.13
CA LYS A 210 -55.12 25.40 -20.33
C LYS A 210 -54.27 26.21 -21.30
N CYS A 211 -53.35 25.53 -21.99
CA CYS A 211 -53.20 25.55 -23.46
C CYS A 211 -52.53 24.25 -23.89
#